data_AF-A0A0Q9QUM7-F1
#
_entry.id   AF-A0A0Q9QUM7-F1
#
_cell.length_a   1.000
_cell.length_b   1.000
_cell.length_c   1.000
_cell.angle_alpha   90.00
_cell.angle_beta   90.00
_cell.angle_gamma   90.00
#
_symmetry.space_group_name_H-M   'P 1'
#
loop_
_entity.id
_entity.type
_entity.pdbx_description
1 polymer ?
#
loop_
_entity_poly.entity_id
_entity_poly.type
_entity_poly.pdbx_seq_one_letter_code
_entity_poly.pdbx_strand_id
1 'polypeptide(L)' 'MQSILQEKIESLRFEMINQALINGSLTHEKVISVSQLLDRYILLYQKLILEQAKLKFIS' A
#
# COMPACT_ATOMS: atom_id res chain seq x y z
N MET A 1 -12.14 -8.54 -3.37
CA MET A 1 -10.81 -8.69 -2.74
C MET A 1 -9.81 -7.65 -3.24
N GLN A 2 -9.65 -7.45 -4.56
CA GLN A 2 -8.80 -6.36 -5.10
C GLN A 2 -9.26 -4.96 -4.68
N SER A 3 -10.58 -4.68 -4.68
CA SER A 3 -11.12 -3.37 -4.25
C SER A 3 -10.76 -3.03 -2.81
N ILE A 4 -10.96 -3.97 -1.88
CA ILE A 4 -10.63 -3.79 -0.45
C ILE A 4 -9.12 -3.53 -0.27
N LEU A 5 -8.27 -4.23 -1.02
CA LEU A 5 -6.83 -4.06 -0.93
C LEU A 5 -6.39 -2.69 -1.48
N GLN A 6 -6.98 -2.25 -2.59
CA GLN A 6 -6.78 -0.91 -3.13
C GLN A 6 -7.25 0.18 -2.17
N GLU A 7 -8.46 0.05 -1.61
CA GLU A 7 -9.00 0.97 -0.61
C GLU A 7 -8.06 1.07 0.61
N LYS A 8 -7.48 -0.05 1.05
CA LYS A 8 -6.52 -0.05 2.15
C LYS A 8 -5.22 0.66 1.78
N ILE A 9 -4.70 0.47 0.57
CA ILE A 9 -3.51 1.17 0.05
C ILE A 9 -3.77 2.68 0.01
N GLU A 10 -4.92 3.10 -0.52
CA GLU A 10 -5.31 4.52 -0.60
C GLU A 10 -5.45 5.14 0.79
N SER A 11 -6.10 4.44 1.72
CA SER A 11 -6.23 4.88 3.12
C SER A 11 -4.88 5.06 3.79
N LEU A 12 -3.95 4.10 3.63
CA LEU A 12 -2.61 4.20 4.20
C LEU A 12 -1.77 5.31 3.55
N ARG A 13 -1.93 5.54 2.24
CA ARG A 13 -1.28 6.67 1.56
C ARG A 13 -1.76 8.00 2.14
N PHE A 14 -3.06 8.16 2.35
CA PHE A 14 -3.62 9.35 2.97
C PHE A 14 -3.15 9.54 4.41
N GLU A 15 -3.09 8.46 5.19
CA GLU A 15 -2.56 8.47 6.55
C GLU A 15 -1.08 8.89 6.58
N MET A 16 -0.25 8.38 5.67
CA MET A 16 1.17 8.74 5.57
C MET A 16 1.35 10.24 5.29
N ILE A 17 0.58 10.78 4.36
CA ILE A 17 0.58 12.21 4.03
C ILE A 17 0.18 13.04 5.24
N ASN A 18 -0.91 12.67 5.93
CA ASN A 18 -1.34 13.38 7.13
C ASN A 18 -0.29 13.34 8.24
N GLN A 19 0.33 12.18 8.47
CA GLN A 19 1.41 12.09 9.45
C GLN A 19 2.63 12.93 9.04
N ALA A 20 2.97 13.00 7.75
CA ALA A 20 4.05 13.85 7.27
C ALA A 20 3.74 15.34 7.48
N LEU A 21 2.50 15.76 7.22
CA LEU A 21 2.03 17.12 7.46
C LEU A 21 2.04 17.49 8.94
N ILE A 22 1.55 16.59 9.81
CA ILE A 22 1.47 16.81 11.27
C ILE A 22 2.87 16.88 11.89
N ASN A 23 3.76 15.97 11.51
CA ASN A 23 5.09 15.87 12.11
C ASN A 23 6.16 16.72 11.40
N GLY A 24 5.82 17.33 10.26
CA GLY A 24 6.73 18.18 9.47
C GLY A 24 7.94 17.45 8.89
N SER A 25 7.95 16.11 8.89
CA SER A 25 9.07 15.29 8.43
C SER A 25 8.58 13.95 7.89
N LEU A 26 9.18 13.52 6.78
CA LEU A 26 8.99 12.19 6.19
C LEU A 26 9.75 11.09 6.94
N THR A 27 10.75 11.45 7.74
CA THR A 27 11.57 10.51 8.51
C THR A 27 11.09 10.35 9.94
N HIS A 28 9.96 10.98 10.30
CA HIS A 28 9.36 10.78 11.60
C HIS A 28 8.92 9.31 11.74
N GLU A 29 9.13 8.70 12.91
CA GLU A 29 8.90 7.26 13.13
C GLU A 29 7.49 6.82 12.73
N LYS A 30 6.47 7.63 13.02
CA LYS A 30 5.08 7.37 12.62
C LYS A 30 4.88 7.37 11.10
N VAL A 31 5.58 8.24 10.37
CA VAL A 31 5.49 8.27 8.90
C VAL A 31 6.18 7.05 8.33
N ILE A 32 7.35 6.70 8.88
CA ILE A 32 8.10 5.49 8.50
C ILE A 32 7.25 4.24 8.74
N SER A 33 6.59 4.12 9.89
CA SER A 33 5.78 2.93 10.21
C SER A 33 4.60 2.78 9.25
N VAL A 34 3.94 3.89 8.88
CA VAL A 34 2.85 3.87 7.90
C VAL A 34 3.38 3.53 6.50
N SER A 35 4.54 4.08 6.11
CA SER A 35 5.21 3.76 4.83
C SER A 35 5.51 2.26 4.72
N GLN A 36 6.14 1.67 5.75
CA GLN A 36 6.45 0.25 5.77
C GLN A 36 5.20 -0.64 5.73
N LEU A 37 4.09 -0.18 6.30
CA LEU A 37 2.82 -0.89 6.19
C LEU A 37 2.25 -0.78 4.78
N LEU A 38 2.26 0.42 4.19
CA LEU A 38 1.84 0.67 2.82
C LEU A 38 2.62 -0.21 1.82
N ASP A 39 3.94 -0.30 1.95
CA ASP A 39 4.80 -1.13 1.08
C ASP A 39 4.38 -2.61 1.11
N ARG A 40 4.06 -3.14 2.29
CA ARG A 40 3.57 -4.52 2.43
C ARG A 40 2.27 -4.75 1.66
N TYR A 41 1.34 -3.81 1.74
CA TYR A 41 0.07 -3.90 1.02
C TYR A 41 0.24 -3.75 -0.50
N ILE A 42 1.12 -2.87 -0.94
CA ILE A 42 1.48 -2.72 -2.37
C ILE A 42 2.07 -4.02 -2.91
N LEU A 43 3.01 -4.64 -2.19
CA LEU A 43 3.60 -5.92 -2.59
C LEU A 43 2.55 -7.04 -2.70
N LEU A 44 1.61 -7.12 -1.74
CA LEU A 44 0.51 -8.08 -1.81
C LEU A 44 -0.38 -7.84 -3.03
N TYR A 45 -0.70 -6.60 -3.33
CA TYR A 45 -1.51 -6.23 -4.49
C TYR A 45 -0.82 -6.57 -5.81
N GLN A 46 0.49 -6.29 -5.93
CA GLN A 46 1.29 -6.66 -7.09
C GLN A 46 1.33 -8.18 -7.29
N LYS A 47 1.53 -8.96 -6.22
CA LYS A 47 1.48 -10.43 -6.29
C LYS A 47 0.13 -10.93 -6.79
N LEU A 48 -0.99 -10.37 -6.30
CA LEU A 48 -2.32 -10.76 -6.77
C LEU A 48 -2.52 -10.48 -8.27
N ILE A 49 -2.04 -9.33 -8.77
CA ILE A 49 -2.10 -9.02 -10.20
C ILE A 49 -1.30 -10.03 -11.01
N LEU A 50 -0.09 -10.36 -10.57
CA LEU A 50 0.78 -11.31 -11.27
C LEU A 50 0.15 -12.70 -11.32
N GLU A 51 -0.44 -13.18 -10.23
CA GLU A 51 -1.13 -14.47 -10.21
C GLU A 51 -2.36 -14.47 -11.14
N GLN A 52 -3.15 -13.40 -11.15
CA GLN A 52 -4.26 -13.26 -12.09
C GLN A 52 -3.80 -13.23 -13.55
N ALA A 53 -2.68 -12.55 -13.84
CA ALA A 53 -2.11 -12.52 -15.17
C ALA A 53 -1.65 -13.92 -15.61
N LYS A 54 -0.94 -14.66 -14.75
CA LYS A 54 -0.52 -16.04 -15.02
C LYS A 54 -1.69 -16.95 -15.33
N LEU A 55 -2.78 -16.88 -14.54
CA LEU A 55 -3.98 -17.68 -14.77
C LEU A 55 -4.61 -17.41 -16.14
N LYS A 56 -4.61 -16.15 -16.60
CA LYS A 56 -5.12 -15.78 -17.94
C LYS A 56 -4.26 -16.28 -19.11
N PHE A 57 -2.99 -16.60 -18.87
CA PHE A 57 -2.10 -17.15 -19.91
C PHE A 57 -2.18 -18.69 -20.00
N ILE A 58 -2.74 -19.34 -18.98
CA ILE A 58 -2.86 -20.82 -18.91
C ILE A 58 -4.27 -21.28 -19.32
N SER A 59 -5.27 -20.39 -19.24
CA SER A 59 -6.64 -20.59 -19.77
C SER A 59 -6.74 -20.31 -21.25
#